data_AF-A0A0Q8S3W7-F1
#
_entry.id   AF-A0A0Q8S3W7-F1
#
_cell.length_a   1.000
_cell.length_b   1.000
_cell.length_c   1.000
_cell.angle_alpha   90.00
_cell.angle_beta   90.00
_cell.angle_gamma   90.00
#
_symmetry.space_group_name_H-M   'P 1'
#
loop_
_entity.id
_entity.type
_entity.pdbx_description
1 polymer ?
#
loop_
_entity_poly.entity_id
_entity_poly.type
_entity_poly.pdbx_seq_one_letter_code
_entity_poly.pdbx_strand_id
1 'polypeptide(L)'
;MRWTAPGSELALLSTQTATCLAGPDDALVLSGRALFGAPTLLGGQAAKAGLSCASCHINGRDNPHFLLAGVSAVPGTADVTNSFFSAARGNGRFDPVVIPDLAMPGKVARDPDARALEAFVRNLIVEEFGGQEPTPAMLDVLATYVRAVRACPGEPRIGRGLGDQLSAIDDGVAGVRLMIDRADLQGAALSIASMRHQLGLIAERYAGPGLAEEREGLLAASRALQAIGDGDAARIGPALARWKGDFDTGLAKRLRGAEGRSLYDRKRLAESLR
;
A
#
# COMPACT_ATOMS: atom_id res chain seq x y z
N MET A 1 5.61 7.13 12.82
CA MET A 1 5.35 7.33 11.37
C MET A 1 5.61 8.79 11.01
N ARG A 2 6.20 9.07 9.85
CA ARG A 2 6.65 10.44 9.49
C ARG A 2 5.55 11.36 8.97
N TRP A 3 4.36 10.81 8.70
CA TRP A 3 3.23 11.51 8.05
C TRP A 3 1.91 11.37 8.83
N THR A 4 1.98 11.18 10.15
CA THR A 4 0.80 11.04 11.02
C THR A 4 0.66 12.29 11.89
N ALA A 5 -0.57 12.79 12.02
CA ALA A 5 -0.88 13.88 12.93
C ALA A 5 -0.52 13.50 14.38
N PRO A 6 0.22 14.35 15.12
CA PRO A 6 0.55 14.08 16.52
C PRO A 6 -0.70 13.76 17.35
N GLY A 7 -0.64 12.68 18.13
CA GLY A 7 -1.75 12.18 18.94
C GLY A 7 -2.75 11.30 18.19
N SER A 8 -2.62 11.15 16.87
CA SER A 8 -3.47 10.25 16.06
C SER A 8 -2.88 8.86 15.86
N GLU A 9 -1.69 8.58 16.39
CA GLU A 9 -0.95 7.33 16.15
C GLU A 9 -1.78 6.13 16.58
N LEU A 10 -2.35 6.13 17.79
CA LEU A 10 -3.16 5.01 18.27
C LEU A 10 -4.37 4.77 17.35
N ALA A 11 -5.08 5.82 16.94
CA ALA A 11 -6.26 5.71 16.09
C ALA A 11 -5.91 5.14 14.72
N LEU A 12 -4.89 5.72 14.06
CA LEU A 12 -4.40 5.29 12.75
C LEU A 12 -3.90 3.84 12.78
N LEU A 13 -3.24 3.44 13.87
CA LEU A 13 -2.56 2.17 13.97
C LEU A 13 -3.39 1.01 14.51
N SER A 14 -4.49 1.30 15.21
CA SER A 14 -5.41 0.28 15.75
C SER A 14 -6.69 0.14 14.96
N THR A 15 -7.07 1.13 14.15
CA THR A 15 -8.32 1.12 13.39
C THR A 15 -8.16 1.68 11.98
N GLN A 16 -9.09 1.31 11.12
CA GLN A 16 -9.19 1.80 9.74
C GLN A 16 -10.64 1.86 9.28
N THR A 17 -10.91 2.64 8.25
CA THR A 17 -12.18 2.56 7.53
C THR A 17 -12.23 1.23 6.79
N ALA A 18 -13.38 0.56 6.83
CA ALA A 18 -13.56 -0.71 6.13
C ALA A 18 -13.35 -0.57 4.61
N THR A 19 -12.93 -1.67 4.00
CA THR A 19 -12.75 -1.79 2.55
C THR A 19 -14.02 -2.37 1.92
N CYS A 20 -14.63 -1.67 0.98
CA CYS A 20 -15.72 -2.21 0.15
C CYS A 20 -15.35 -2.07 -1.32
N LEU A 21 -15.28 -3.21 -2.02
CA LEU A 21 -14.88 -3.28 -3.42
C LEU A 21 -15.96 -4.00 -4.22
N ALA A 22 -16.21 -3.52 -5.44
CA ALA A 22 -16.84 -4.33 -6.47
C ALA A 22 -15.83 -5.37 -7.00
N GLY A 23 -16.20 -6.65 -7.02
CA GLY A 23 -15.30 -7.73 -7.44
C GLY A 23 -14.06 -7.88 -6.56
N PRO A 24 -14.19 -8.04 -5.23
CA PRO A 24 -13.05 -8.08 -4.30
C PRO A 24 -12.08 -9.23 -4.55
N ASP A 25 -12.52 -10.32 -5.20
CA ASP A 25 -11.72 -11.49 -5.52
C ASP A 25 -11.16 -11.47 -6.96
N ASP A 26 -11.44 -10.42 -7.73
CA ASP A 26 -10.93 -10.26 -9.09
C ASP A 26 -9.41 -10.00 -9.08
N ALA A 27 -8.66 -10.78 -9.85
CA ALA A 27 -7.20 -10.67 -9.93
C ALA A 27 -6.74 -9.25 -10.34
N LEU A 28 -7.49 -8.54 -11.19
CA LEU A 28 -7.17 -7.14 -11.56
C LEU A 28 -7.31 -6.20 -10.36
N VAL A 29 -8.37 -6.38 -9.56
CA VAL A 29 -8.64 -5.56 -8.37
C VAL A 29 -7.59 -5.84 -7.29
N LEU A 30 -7.27 -7.11 -7.04
CA LEU A 30 -6.23 -7.52 -6.10
C LEU A 30 -4.86 -6.96 -6.51
N SER A 31 -4.48 -7.14 -7.79
CA SER A 31 -3.22 -6.62 -8.33
C SER A 31 -3.14 -5.09 -8.23
N GLY A 32 -4.24 -4.40 -8.55
CA GLY A 32 -4.31 -2.95 -8.43
C GLY A 32 -4.18 -2.48 -6.99
N ARG A 33 -4.82 -3.15 -6.04
CA ARG A 33 -4.70 -2.87 -4.60
C ARG A 33 -3.26 -3.08 -4.11
N ALA A 34 -2.58 -4.12 -4.58
CA ALA A 34 -1.17 -4.35 -4.27
C ALA A 34 -0.27 -3.20 -4.76
N LEU A 35 -0.40 -2.79 -6.03
CA LEU A 35 0.39 -1.68 -6.58
C LEU A 35 0.06 -0.35 -5.89
N PHE A 36 -1.21 -0.11 -5.57
CA PHE A 36 -1.67 1.08 -4.86
C PHE A 36 -1.02 1.23 -3.47
N GLY A 37 -0.70 0.11 -2.83
CA GLY A 37 0.01 0.05 -1.55
C GLY A 37 1.53 0.14 -1.64
N ALA A 38 2.13 0.13 -2.84
CA ALA A 38 3.58 0.08 -3.03
C ALA A 38 4.23 1.47 -2.99
N PRO A 39 5.09 1.80 -2.00
CA PRO A 39 5.72 3.12 -1.94
C PRO A 39 6.64 3.41 -3.14
N THR A 40 7.26 2.37 -3.69
CA THR A 40 8.15 2.48 -4.85
C THR A 40 7.42 2.66 -6.19
N LEU A 41 6.09 2.64 -6.19
CA LEU A 41 5.31 3.11 -7.35
C LEU A 41 5.50 4.63 -7.49
N LEU A 42 5.52 5.32 -6.36
CA LEU A 42 5.86 6.73 -6.28
C LEU A 42 7.40 6.87 -6.32
N GLY A 43 7.88 8.08 -6.59
CA GLY A 43 9.30 8.37 -6.64
C GLY A 43 9.76 9.34 -5.56
N GLY A 44 10.96 9.86 -5.76
CA GLY A 44 11.50 11.00 -5.02
C GLY A 44 11.42 10.87 -3.49
N GLN A 45 10.91 11.91 -2.85
CA GLN A 45 10.78 11.97 -1.40
C GLN A 45 9.59 11.17 -0.87
N ALA A 46 8.54 10.96 -1.68
CA ALA A 46 7.39 10.17 -1.28
C ALA A 46 7.79 8.72 -0.99
N ALA A 47 8.48 8.07 -1.93
CA ALA A 47 8.98 6.71 -1.74
C ALA A 47 9.94 6.60 -0.54
N LYS A 48 10.85 7.58 -0.36
CA LYS A 48 11.78 7.64 0.78
C LYS A 48 11.08 7.83 2.13
N ALA A 49 9.94 8.52 2.14
CA ALA A 49 9.09 8.67 3.31
C ALA A 49 8.19 7.44 3.57
N GLY A 50 8.25 6.42 2.70
CA GLY A 50 7.38 5.25 2.76
C GLY A 50 5.93 5.55 2.39
N LEU A 51 5.69 6.61 1.61
CA LEU A 51 4.35 6.98 1.14
C LEU A 51 3.98 6.16 -0.10
N SER A 52 2.75 5.67 -0.10
CA SER A 52 2.07 5.10 -1.26
C SER A 52 0.72 5.80 -1.46
N CYS A 53 -0.01 5.44 -2.52
CA CYS A 53 -1.37 5.94 -2.70
C CYS A 53 -2.25 5.60 -1.48
N ALA A 54 -2.02 4.43 -0.85
CA ALA A 54 -2.71 3.98 0.35
C ALA A 54 -2.38 4.79 1.62
N SER A 55 -1.29 5.56 1.63
CA SER A 55 -0.97 6.46 2.77
C SER A 55 -1.95 7.63 2.85
N CYS A 56 -2.36 8.17 1.70
CA CYS A 56 -3.39 9.19 1.62
C CYS A 56 -4.79 8.55 1.56
N HIS A 57 -4.92 7.42 0.87
CA HIS A 57 -6.20 6.77 0.60
C HIS A 57 -6.31 5.40 1.28
N ILE A 58 -6.47 5.35 2.60
CA ILE A 58 -6.55 4.10 3.37
C ILE A 58 -7.74 3.28 2.86
N ASN A 59 -7.48 2.09 2.29
CA ASN A 59 -8.51 1.24 1.68
C ASN A 59 -9.33 1.95 0.58
N GLY A 60 -8.73 2.94 -0.09
CA GLY A 60 -9.41 3.80 -1.07
C GLY A 60 -10.27 4.91 -0.44
N ARG A 61 -10.30 5.02 0.88
CA ARG A 61 -11.02 6.05 1.65
C ARG A 61 -10.07 7.19 2.01
N ASP A 62 -10.58 8.35 2.38
CA ASP A 62 -9.73 9.43 2.87
C ASP A 62 -8.94 9.05 4.14
N ASN A 63 -7.83 9.75 4.41
CA ASN A 63 -7.04 9.58 5.63
C ASN A 63 -7.06 10.87 6.47
N PRO A 64 -8.00 11.03 7.41
CA PRO A 64 -8.09 12.23 8.24
C PRO A 64 -6.91 12.39 9.22
N HIS A 65 -6.09 11.35 9.40
CA HIS A 65 -4.92 11.39 10.27
C HIS A 65 -3.61 11.69 9.52
N PHE A 66 -3.67 11.88 8.20
CA PHE A 66 -2.49 12.24 7.40
C PHE A 66 -2.02 13.65 7.75
N LEU A 67 -0.75 13.80 8.13
CA LEU A 67 -0.11 15.09 8.33
C LEU A 67 1.38 14.97 8.04
N LEU A 68 1.84 15.61 6.98
CA LEU A 68 3.26 15.69 6.64
C LEU A 68 3.73 17.15 6.70
N ALA A 69 4.74 17.42 7.52
CA ALA A 69 5.29 18.76 7.66
C ALA A 69 5.75 19.33 6.30
N GLY A 70 5.34 20.57 6.00
CA GLY A 70 5.63 21.23 4.72
C GLY A 70 4.73 20.82 3.55
N VAL A 71 3.85 19.82 3.74
CA VAL A 71 2.90 19.32 2.73
C VAL A 71 1.45 19.47 3.19
N SER A 72 1.18 19.38 4.49
CA SER A 72 -0.16 19.48 5.08
C SER A 72 -0.28 20.75 5.91
N ALA A 73 -1.41 21.47 5.79
CA ALA A 73 -1.73 22.57 6.71
C ALA A 73 -2.42 22.06 7.98
N VAL A 74 -3.31 21.08 7.82
CA VAL A 74 -4.05 20.41 8.90
C VAL A 74 -4.17 18.92 8.61
N PRO A 75 -4.48 18.07 9.60
CA PRO A 75 -4.70 16.65 9.37
C PRO A 75 -5.74 16.38 8.27
N GLY A 76 -5.46 15.42 7.40
CA GLY A 76 -6.30 15.06 6.26
C GLY A 76 -6.11 15.93 5.01
N THR A 77 -5.10 16.80 4.98
CA THR A 77 -4.78 17.63 3.80
C THR A 77 -3.41 17.31 3.23
N ALA A 78 -3.24 17.52 1.93
CA ALA A 78 -1.97 17.43 1.25
C ALA A 78 -1.88 18.41 0.08
N ASP A 79 -0.73 19.05 -0.06
CA ASP A 79 -0.32 19.82 -1.23
C ASP A 79 0.55 18.94 -2.13
N VAL A 80 -0.07 18.33 -3.15
CA VAL A 80 0.62 17.50 -4.16
C VAL A 80 1.29 18.34 -5.25
N THR A 81 1.09 19.67 -5.23
CA THR A 81 1.79 20.64 -6.07
C THR A 81 3.00 21.26 -5.38
N ASN A 82 3.36 20.76 -4.20
CA ASN A 82 4.57 21.13 -3.49
C ASN A 82 5.81 20.50 -4.15
N SER A 83 6.88 21.28 -4.30
CA SER A 83 8.16 20.81 -4.86
C SER A 83 8.84 19.71 -4.04
N PHE A 84 8.37 19.46 -2.81
CA PHE A 84 8.80 18.32 -1.99
C PHE A 84 8.62 16.98 -2.72
N PHE A 85 7.49 16.79 -3.43
CA PHE A 85 7.21 15.52 -4.12
C PHE A 85 7.84 15.45 -5.50
N SER A 86 7.70 16.53 -6.28
CA SER A 86 8.27 16.61 -7.62
C SER A 86 8.57 18.06 -8.00
N ALA A 87 9.76 18.30 -8.54
CA ALA A 87 10.11 19.60 -9.10
C ALA A 87 9.26 19.98 -10.32
N ALA A 88 8.71 18.99 -11.05
CA ALA A 88 7.94 19.21 -12.27
C ALA A 88 6.59 19.91 -12.02
N ARG A 89 6.00 19.73 -10.83
CA ARG A 89 4.67 20.25 -10.48
C ARG A 89 4.70 21.31 -9.37
N GLY A 90 5.90 21.70 -8.92
CA GLY A 90 6.10 22.78 -7.96
C GLY A 90 5.48 24.10 -8.45
N ASN A 91 4.39 24.54 -7.84
CA ASN A 91 3.71 25.79 -8.21
C ASN A 91 4.21 27.01 -7.40
N GLY A 92 5.12 26.80 -6.42
CA GLY A 92 5.65 27.83 -5.53
C GLY A 92 4.65 28.37 -4.50
N ARG A 93 3.49 27.73 -4.34
CA ARG A 93 2.44 28.07 -3.38
C ARG A 93 2.30 26.91 -2.39
N PHE A 94 1.86 27.24 -1.19
CA PHE A 94 1.45 26.25 -0.20
C PHE A 94 -0.07 26.21 -0.16
N ASP A 95 -0.66 25.33 -0.97
CA ASP A 95 -2.10 25.22 -1.18
C ASP A 95 -2.63 23.80 -0.90
N PRO A 96 -2.42 23.27 0.32
CA PRO A 96 -2.88 21.94 0.67
C PRO A 96 -4.41 21.84 0.60
N VAL A 97 -4.87 20.75 -0.03
CA VAL A 97 -6.29 20.46 -0.20
C VAL A 97 -6.67 19.22 0.60
N VAL A 98 -7.97 19.08 0.88
CA VAL A 98 -8.51 17.85 1.51
C VAL A 98 -8.24 16.66 0.61
N ILE A 99 -7.72 15.58 1.21
CA ILE A 99 -7.51 14.31 0.51
C ILE A 99 -8.89 13.73 0.18
N PRO A 100 -9.21 13.47 -1.11
CA PRO A 100 -10.53 13.01 -1.49
C PRO A 100 -10.75 11.54 -1.13
N ASP A 101 -12.01 11.18 -0.83
CA ASP A 101 -12.45 9.80 -0.75
C ASP A 101 -12.65 9.20 -2.14
N LEU A 102 -12.00 8.08 -2.46
CA LEU A 102 -12.06 7.53 -3.81
C LEU A 102 -13.36 6.79 -4.09
N ALA A 103 -14.25 6.51 -3.15
CA ALA A 103 -15.58 6.02 -3.52
C ALA A 103 -16.53 7.12 -3.98
N MET A 104 -16.21 8.38 -3.67
CA MET A 104 -17.02 9.51 -4.07
C MET A 104 -16.71 9.92 -5.51
N PRO A 105 -17.65 10.55 -6.24
CA PRO A 105 -17.38 11.11 -7.56
C PRO A 105 -16.15 12.02 -7.55
N GLY A 106 -15.25 11.82 -8.49
CA GLY A 106 -13.99 12.57 -8.60
C GLY A 106 -13.99 13.58 -9.75
N LYS A 107 -12.84 14.27 -9.91
CA LYS A 107 -12.60 15.25 -10.98
C LYS A 107 -12.36 14.61 -12.37
N VAL A 108 -12.19 13.29 -12.42
CA VAL A 108 -11.90 12.54 -13.65
C VAL A 108 -12.99 11.49 -13.90
N ALA A 109 -13.36 11.32 -15.17
CA ALA A 109 -14.27 10.27 -15.59
C ALA A 109 -13.68 8.88 -15.29
N ARG A 110 -14.52 7.98 -14.79
CA ARG A 110 -14.13 6.62 -14.40
C ARG A 110 -14.63 5.55 -15.36
N ASP A 111 -15.25 5.96 -16.46
CA ASP A 111 -15.63 5.07 -17.55
C ASP A 111 -14.38 4.28 -18.05
N PRO A 112 -14.43 2.93 -18.07
CA PRO A 112 -13.36 2.12 -18.65
C PRO A 112 -13.03 2.49 -20.10
N ASP A 113 -14.02 2.82 -20.91
CA ASP A 113 -13.84 3.03 -22.35
C ASP A 113 -13.12 4.35 -22.66
N ALA A 114 -13.37 5.37 -21.84
CA ALA A 114 -12.75 6.68 -21.98
C ALA A 114 -11.26 6.70 -21.60
N ARG A 115 -10.78 5.72 -20.82
CA ARG A 115 -9.38 5.59 -20.35
C ARG A 115 -8.79 6.84 -19.66
N ALA A 116 -9.64 7.77 -19.24
CA ALA A 116 -9.24 9.05 -18.65
C ALA A 116 -8.59 8.86 -17.26
N LEU A 117 -9.05 7.87 -16.51
CA LEU A 117 -8.52 7.56 -15.17
C LEU A 117 -7.07 7.07 -15.24
N GLU A 118 -6.72 6.27 -16.24
CA GLU A 118 -5.37 5.76 -16.45
C GLU A 118 -4.38 6.89 -16.74
N ALA A 119 -4.75 7.83 -17.64
CA ALA A 119 -3.95 9.01 -17.92
C ALA A 119 -3.80 9.90 -16.67
N PHE A 120 -4.86 10.05 -15.89
CA PHE A 120 -4.82 10.79 -14.62
C PHE A 120 -3.89 10.13 -13.60
N VAL A 121 -4.01 8.81 -13.37
CA VAL A 121 -3.16 8.05 -12.45
C VAL A 121 -1.69 8.10 -12.88
N ARG A 122 -1.40 7.97 -14.18
CA ARG A 122 -0.05 8.14 -14.72
C ARG A 122 0.53 9.52 -14.37
N ASN A 123 -0.26 10.59 -14.55
CA ASN A 123 0.20 11.94 -14.22
C ASN A 123 0.44 12.12 -12.71
N LEU A 124 -0.38 11.55 -11.84
CA LEU A 124 -0.09 11.54 -10.40
C LEU A 124 1.27 10.88 -10.12
N ILE A 125 1.48 9.67 -10.65
CA ILE A 125 2.69 8.90 -10.39
C ILE A 125 3.94 9.63 -10.90
N VAL A 126 3.95 10.02 -12.17
CA VAL A 126 5.15 10.55 -12.84
C VAL A 126 5.35 12.02 -12.51
N GLU A 127 4.32 12.84 -12.69
CA GLU A 127 4.48 14.30 -12.64
C GLU A 127 4.42 14.82 -11.20
N GLU A 128 3.47 14.32 -10.39
CA GLU A 128 3.27 14.83 -9.01
C GLU A 128 4.21 14.17 -8.00
N PHE A 129 4.46 12.87 -8.15
CA PHE A 129 5.28 12.10 -7.21
C PHE A 129 6.64 11.65 -7.74
N GLY A 130 7.00 12.00 -8.98
CA GLY A 130 8.32 11.72 -9.56
C GLY A 130 8.64 10.23 -9.71
N GLY A 131 7.61 9.39 -9.81
CA GLY A 131 7.72 7.95 -10.05
C GLY A 131 8.18 7.62 -11.46
N GLN A 132 8.55 6.37 -11.69
CA GLN A 132 8.86 5.87 -13.03
C GLN A 132 7.57 5.72 -13.85
N GLU A 133 7.69 5.79 -15.18
CA GLU A 133 6.56 5.57 -16.08
C GLU A 133 5.96 4.17 -15.84
N PRO A 134 4.67 4.07 -15.46
CA PRO A 134 3.99 2.79 -15.31
C PRO A 134 3.71 2.14 -16.67
N THR A 135 3.77 0.80 -16.76
CA THR A 135 3.32 0.10 -17.96
C THR A 135 1.80 0.25 -18.18
N PRO A 136 1.30 -0.02 -19.41
CA PRO A 136 -0.14 -0.11 -19.65
C PRO A 136 -0.85 -1.13 -18.74
N ALA A 137 -0.20 -2.26 -18.42
CA ALA A 137 -0.76 -3.28 -17.54
C ALA A 137 -0.86 -2.82 -16.08
N MET A 138 0.13 -2.05 -15.60
CA MET A 138 0.09 -1.42 -14.27
C MET A 138 -1.02 -0.37 -14.18
N LEU A 139 -1.15 0.51 -15.18
CA LEU A 139 -2.22 1.51 -15.21
C LEU A 139 -3.61 0.87 -15.25
N ASP A 140 -3.76 -0.20 -16.02
CA ASP A 140 -5.00 -0.97 -16.12
C ASP A 140 -5.47 -1.51 -14.76
N VAL A 141 -4.59 -2.17 -14.01
CA VAL A 141 -4.96 -2.72 -12.69
C VAL A 141 -5.18 -1.62 -11.65
N LEU A 142 -4.37 -0.56 -11.66
CA LEU A 142 -4.54 0.58 -10.75
C LEU A 142 -5.89 1.27 -10.96
N ALA A 143 -6.24 1.56 -12.22
CA ALA A 143 -7.51 2.18 -12.57
C ALA A 143 -8.68 1.22 -12.28
N THR A 144 -8.53 -0.08 -12.51
CA THR A 144 -9.53 -1.09 -12.14
C THR A 144 -9.78 -1.13 -10.63
N TYR A 145 -8.73 -1.10 -9.81
CA TYR A 145 -8.87 -1.02 -8.35
C TYR A 145 -9.59 0.28 -7.93
N VAL A 146 -9.19 1.45 -8.44
CA VAL A 146 -9.85 2.72 -8.12
C VAL A 146 -11.33 2.71 -8.55
N ARG A 147 -11.65 2.11 -9.70
CA ARG A 147 -13.03 1.89 -10.15
C ARG A 147 -13.79 0.89 -9.29
N ALA A 148 -13.11 0.00 -8.58
CA ALA A 148 -13.74 -0.99 -7.70
C ALA A 148 -14.09 -0.41 -6.32
N VAL A 149 -13.42 0.65 -5.85
CA VAL A 149 -13.67 1.27 -4.53
C VAL A 149 -15.11 1.78 -4.40
N ARG A 150 -15.79 1.41 -3.31
CA ARG A 150 -17.17 1.79 -2.98
C ARG A 150 -17.26 2.30 -1.54
N ALA A 151 -18.32 3.06 -1.26
CA ALA A 151 -18.68 3.38 0.12
C ALA A 151 -19.23 2.13 0.80
N CYS A 152 -18.78 1.87 2.02
CA CYS A 152 -19.33 0.79 2.82
C CYS A 152 -20.65 1.23 3.47
N PRO A 153 -21.69 0.37 3.52
CA PRO A 153 -22.90 0.67 4.28
C PRO A 153 -22.57 1.03 5.74
N GLY A 154 -22.95 2.24 6.17
CA GLY A 154 -22.69 2.75 7.51
C GLY A 154 -21.23 3.11 7.82
N GLU A 155 -20.33 3.06 6.83
CA GLU A 155 -18.91 3.43 6.91
C GLU A 155 -18.18 2.95 8.20
N PRO A 156 -18.22 1.64 8.49
CA PRO A 156 -17.72 1.14 9.76
C PRO A 156 -16.21 1.32 9.89
N ARG A 157 -15.78 1.69 11.09
CA ARG A 157 -14.38 1.63 11.52
C ARG A 157 -14.09 0.24 12.07
N ILE A 158 -13.15 -0.46 11.46
CA ILE A 158 -12.73 -1.81 11.85
C ILE A 158 -11.37 -1.78 12.53
N GLY A 159 -11.09 -2.81 13.32
CA GLY A 159 -9.75 -3.02 13.88
C GLY A 159 -8.73 -3.31 12.78
N ARG A 160 -7.49 -2.84 12.96
CA ARG A 160 -6.35 -3.25 12.14
C ARG A 160 -5.71 -4.49 12.77
N GLY A 161 -5.54 -5.55 11.99
CA GLY A 161 -4.92 -6.79 12.43
C GLY A 161 -3.83 -7.28 11.48
N LEU A 162 -3.10 -8.30 11.91
CA LEU A 162 -2.13 -9.00 11.08
C LEU A 162 -2.79 -9.56 9.82
N GLY A 163 -4.03 -10.04 9.94
CA GLY A 163 -4.82 -10.57 8.82
C GLY A 163 -4.89 -9.62 7.63
N ASP A 164 -5.07 -8.31 7.86
CA ASP A 164 -5.15 -7.31 6.80
C ASP A 164 -3.85 -7.22 5.99
N GLN A 165 -2.70 -7.26 6.67
CA GLN A 165 -1.39 -7.19 6.02
C GLN A 165 -1.01 -8.51 5.33
N LEU A 166 -1.45 -9.66 5.87
CA LEU A 166 -1.30 -10.94 5.19
C LEU A 166 -2.14 -10.98 3.90
N SER A 167 -3.36 -10.46 3.92
CA SER A 167 -4.19 -10.31 2.70
C SER A 167 -3.54 -9.37 1.69
N ALA A 168 -2.90 -8.28 2.13
CA ALA A 168 -2.14 -7.42 1.22
C ALA A 168 -0.91 -8.12 0.59
N ILE A 169 -0.32 -9.11 1.26
CA ILE A 169 0.71 -9.98 0.67
C ILE A 169 0.09 -10.92 -0.37
N ASP A 170 -1.10 -11.46 -0.10
CA ASP A 170 -1.85 -12.29 -1.06
C ASP A 170 -2.19 -11.51 -2.34
N ASP A 171 -2.61 -10.25 -2.20
CA ASP A 171 -2.82 -9.33 -3.32
C ASP A 171 -1.57 -9.17 -4.16
N GLY A 172 -0.41 -9.02 -3.52
CA GLY A 172 0.88 -8.94 -4.19
C GLY A 172 1.21 -10.22 -4.96
N VAL A 173 0.89 -11.40 -4.41
CA VAL A 173 1.06 -12.68 -5.14
C VAL A 173 0.16 -12.73 -6.38
N ALA A 174 -1.10 -12.28 -6.28
CA ALA A 174 -1.99 -12.15 -7.43
C ALA A 174 -1.41 -11.18 -8.47
N GLY A 175 -0.87 -10.04 -8.01
CA GLY A 175 -0.15 -9.06 -8.81
C GLY A 175 1.00 -9.66 -9.61
N VAL A 176 1.91 -10.39 -8.96
CA VAL A 176 3.04 -11.00 -9.65
C VAL A 176 2.59 -11.97 -10.73
N ARG A 177 1.62 -12.84 -10.42
CA ARG A 177 1.09 -13.83 -11.38
C ARG A 177 0.50 -13.14 -12.60
N LEU A 178 -0.41 -12.19 -12.38
CA LEU A 178 -1.05 -11.44 -13.45
C LEU A 178 -0.03 -10.71 -14.34
N MET A 179 0.98 -10.08 -13.73
CA MET A 179 1.97 -9.32 -14.48
C MET A 179 2.91 -10.22 -15.29
N ILE A 180 3.27 -11.40 -14.78
CA ILE A 180 4.00 -12.41 -15.57
C ILE A 180 3.15 -12.88 -16.76
N ASP A 181 1.86 -13.17 -16.55
CA ASP A 181 0.96 -13.59 -17.63
C ASP A 181 0.81 -12.53 -18.72
N ARG A 182 0.95 -11.25 -18.33
CA ARG A 182 0.96 -10.08 -19.24
C ARG A 182 2.35 -9.73 -19.80
N ALA A 183 3.37 -10.55 -19.53
CA ALA A 183 4.76 -10.29 -19.88
C ALA A 183 5.31 -8.93 -19.37
N ASP A 184 4.77 -8.45 -18.23
CA ASP A 184 5.16 -7.22 -17.58
C ASP A 184 6.07 -7.48 -16.38
N LEU A 185 7.37 -7.53 -16.63
CA LEU A 185 8.36 -7.73 -15.56
C LEU A 185 8.47 -6.52 -14.62
N GLN A 186 8.16 -5.31 -15.08
CA GLN A 186 8.17 -4.12 -14.24
C GLN A 186 7.04 -4.18 -13.22
N GLY A 187 5.83 -4.51 -13.67
CA GLY A 187 4.67 -4.73 -12.80
C GLY A 187 4.87 -5.90 -11.82
N ALA A 188 5.52 -6.98 -12.27
CA ALA A 188 5.86 -8.11 -11.40
C ALA A 188 6.85 -7.69 -10.30
N ALA A 189 7.93 -6.99 -10.65
CA ALA A 189 8.91 -6.49 -9.69
C ALA A 189 8.28 -5.53 -8.67
N LEU A 190 7.38 -4.66 -9.12
CA LEU A 190 6.69 -3.73 -8.21
C LEU A 190 5.69 -4.45 -7.28
N SER A 191 5.03 -5.50 -7.75
CA SER A 191 4.17 -6.35 -6.92
C SER A 191 4.98 -7.06 -5.82
N ILE A 192 6.17 -7.57 -6.16
CA ILE A 192 7.12 -8.11 -5.17
C ILE A 192 7.54 -7.02 -4.16
N ALA A 193 7.86 -5.81 -4.63
CA ALA A 193 8.20 -4.70 -3.75
C ALA A 193 7.06 -4.34 -2.78
N SER A 194 5.81 -4.41 -3.23
CA SER A 194 4.62 -4.24 -2.37
C SER A 194 4.56 -5.29 -1.26
N MET A 195 4.75 -6.58 -1.60
CA MET A 195 4.80 -7.65 -0.61
C MET A 195 5.91 -7.44 0.42
N ARG A 196 7.11 -7.05 -0.04
CA ARG A 196 8.25 -6.75 0.83
C ARG A 196 7.96 -5.58 1.77
N HIS A 197 7.25 -4.56 1.28
CA HIS A 197 6.81 -3.44 2.10
C HIS A 197 5.86 -3.92 3.21
N GLN A 198 4.88 -4.76 2.90
CA GLN A 198 3.98 -5.32 3.92
C GLN A 198 4.73 -6.13 4.97
N LEU A 199 5.70 -6.96 4.59
CA LEU A 199 6.54 -7.68 5.55
C LEU A 199 7.31 -6.73 6.49
N GLY A 200 7.80 -5.60 5.97
CA GLY A 200 8.43 -4.56 6.77
C GLY A 200 7.46 -3.93 7.78
N LEU A 201 6.23 -3.61 7.36
CA LEU A 201 5.21 -3.08 8.25
C LEU A 201 4.80 -4.09 9.33
N ILE A 202 4.71 -5.38 9.00
CA ILE A 202 4.49 -6.42 10.02
C ILE A 202 5.66 -6.42 11.00
N ALA A 203 6.90 -6.36 10.52
CA ALA A 203 8.08 -6.43 11.38
C ALA A 203 8.13 -5.27 12.40
N GLU A 204 7.68 -4.07 12.01
CA GLU A 204 7.53 -2.93 12.91
C GLU A 204 6.53 -3.21 14.05
N ARG A 205 5.47 -3.98 13.79
CA ARG A 205 4.49 -4.37 14.82
C ARG A 205 5.00 -5.45 15.76
N TYR A 206 6.05 -6.18 15.40
CA TYR A 206 6.62 -7.27 16.20
C TYR A 206 7.85 -6.81 17.01
N ALA A 207 8.00 -5.51 17.28
CA ALA A 207 9.17 -4.95 17.97
C ALA A 207 9.31 -5.31 19.48
N GLY A 208 8.35 -6.01 20.07
CA GLY A 208 8.31 -6.32 21.50
C GLY A 208 9.30 -7.41 21.97
N PRO A 209 9.50 -7.55 23.29
CA PRO A 209 10.34 -8.61 23.86
C PRO A 209 9.84 -10.00 23.48
N GLY A 210 10.76 -10.91 23.12
CA GLY A 210 10.41 -12.29 22.78
C GLY A 210 9.72 -12.46 21.42
N LEU A 211 9.89 -11.50 20.51
CA LEU A 211 9.42 -11.54 19.12
C LEU A 211 10.57 -11.43 18.08
N ALA A 212 11.82 -11.63 18.52
CA ALA A 212 12.99 -11.49 17.66
C ALA A 212 13.00 -12.53 16.54
N GLU A 213 12.59 -13.77 16.81
CA GLU A 213 12.53 -14.84 15.82
C GLU A 213 11.53 -14.52 14.69
N GLU A 214 10.35 -13.99 15.04
CA GLU A 214 9.35 -13.54 14.07
C GLU A 214 9.90 -12.41 13.18
N ARG A 215 10.63 -11.45 13.76
CA ARG A 215 11.24 -10.34 13.01
C ARG A 215 12.34 -10.81 12.06
N GLU A 216 13.23 -11.69 12.53
CA GLU A 216 14.27 -12.28 11.68
C GLU A 216 13.64 -13.11 10.54
N GLY A 217 12.57 -13.84 10.84
CA GLY A 217 11.78 -14.56 9.82
C GLY A 217 11.20 -13.62 8.76
N LEU A 218 10.60 -12.50 9.16
CA LEU A 218 10.06 -11.50 8.23
C LEU A 218 11.15 -10.88 7.35
N LEU A 219 12.32 -10.57 7.93
CA LEU A 219 13.47 -10.07 7.18
C LEU A 219 13.98 -11.09 6.17
N ALA A 220 14.14 -12.35 6.59
CA ALA A 220 14.55 -13.44 5.70
C ALA A 220 13.53 -13.66 4.56
N ALA A 221 12.23 -13.64 4.87
CA ALA A 221 11.16 -13.75 3.88
C ALA A 221 11.21 -12.60 2.86
N SER A 222 11.45 -11.36 3.31
CA SER A 222 11.59 -10.18 2.44
C SER A 222 12.83 -10.26 1.54
N ARG A 223 13.95 -10.79 2.05
CA ARG A 223 15.16 -11.04 1.23
C ARG A 223 14.94 -12.14 0.20
N ALA A 224 14.21 -13.21 0.55
CA ALA A 224 13.86 -14.27 -0.38
C ALA A 224 12.98 -13.74 -1.53
N LEU A 225 12.00 -12.88 -1.23
CA LEU A 225 11.21 -12.19 -2.25
C LEU A 225 12.06 -11.33 -3.18
N GLN A 226 13.02 -10.58 -2.63
CA GLN A 226 13.96 -9.80 -3.45
C GLN A 226 14.74 -10.72 -4.42
N ALA A 227 15.30 -11.82 -3.91
CA ALA A 227 16.03 -12.77 -4.74
C ALA A 227 15.16 -13.44 -5.82
N ILE A 228 13.86 -13.62 -5.56
CA ILE A 228 12.90 -14.09 -6.57
C ILE A 228 12.72 -13.03 -7.67
N GLY A 229 12.55 -11.76 -7.29
CA GLY A 229 12.37 -10.66 -8.25
C GLY A 229 13.60 -10.34 -9.09
N ASP A 230 14.80 -10.51 -8.53
CA ASP A 230 16.08 -10.31 -9.23
C ASP A 230 16.50 -11.54 -10.08
N GLY A 231 15.76 -12.65 -9.97
CA GLY A 231 16.06 -13.91 -10.63
C GLY A 231 15.61 -13.97 -12.10
N ASP A 232 15.75 -15.16 -12.68
CA ASP A 232 15.24 -15.47 -14.02
C ASP A 232 13.71 -15.33 -14.07
N ALA A 233 13.22 -14.51 -15.00
CA ALA A 233 11.80 -14.25 -15.24
C ALA A 233 10.98 -15.54 -15.36
N ALA A 234 11.50 -16.57 -16.03
CA ALA A 234 10.81 -17.85 -16.20
C ALA A 234 10.64 -18.62 -14.88
N ARG A 235 11.43 -18.29 -13.86
CA ARG A 235 11.42 -18.94 -12.55
C ARG A 235 10.64 -18.17 -11.49
N ILE A 236 10.26 -16.91 -11.74
CA ILE A 236 9.57 -16.07 -10.76
C ILE A 236 8.28 -16.76 -10.28
N GLY A 237 7.42 -17.22 -11.21
CA GLY A 237 6.15 -17.86 -10.88
C GLY A 237 6.31 -19.10 -9.98
N PRO A 238 7.06 -20.13 -10.40
CA PRO A 238 7.31 -21.32 -9.57
C PRO A 238 8.01 -21.01 -8.24
N ALA A 239 9.00 -20.11 -8.22
CA ALA A 239 9.72 -19.76 -7.01
C ALA A 239 8.84 -19.00 -6.01
N LEU A 240 7.98 -18.10 -6.50
CA LEU A 240 6.99 -17.39 -5.69
C LEU A 240 5.95 -18.35 -5.11
N ALA A 241 5.46 -19.30 -5.90
CA ALA A 241 4.49 -20.29 -5.43
C ALA A 241 5.07 -21.12 -4.27
N ARG A 242 6.33 -21.58 -4.40
CA ARG A 242 7.04 -22.28 -3.32
C ARG A 242 7.21 -21.39 -2.10
N TRP A 243 7.73 -20.17 -2.28
CA TRP A 243 7.93 -19.20 -1.20
C TRP A 243 6.63 -18.95 -0.43
N LYS A 244 5.50 -18.79 -1.13
CA LYS A 244 4.20 -18.54 -0.49
C LYS A 244 3.73 -19.74 0.33
N GLY A 245 3.87 -20.95 -0.18
CA GLY A 245 3.55 -22.18 0.56
C GLY A 245 4.37 -22.33 1.84
N ASP A 246 5.69 -22.12 1.76
CA ASP A 246 6.59 -22.16 2.91
C ASP A 246 6.28 -21.05 3.93
N PHE A 247 5.99 -19.84 3.43
CA PHE A 247 5.62 -18.69 4.25
C PHE A 247 4.31 -18.95 5.02
N ASP A 248 3.28 -19.44 4.34
CA ASP A 248 1.95 -19.66 4.93
C ASP A 248 1.95 -20.75 6.02
N THR A 249 2.61 -21.87 5.72
CA THR A 249 2.65 -23.03 6.61
C THR A 249 3.62 -22.82 7.78
N GLY A 250 4.67 -22.04 7.57
CA GLY A 250 5.68 -21.71 8.56
C GLY A 250 5.47 -20.36 9.25
N LEU A 251 6.02 -19.31 8.65
CA LEU A 251 6.15 -17.99 9.30
C LEU A 251 4.80 -17.32 9.58
N ALA A 252 3.86 -17.32 8.63
CA ALA A 252 2.54 -16.71 8.82
C ALA A 252 1.77 -17.36 9.98
N LYS A 253 1.87 -18.69 10.13
CA LYS A 253 1.28 -19.41 11.27
C LYS A 253 1.90 -18.96 12.60
N ARG A 254 3.23 -18.81 12.66
CA ARG A 254 3.92 -18.30 13.88
C ARG A 254 3.50 -16.87 14.20
N LEU A 255 3.46 -15.98 13.19
CA LEU A 255 3.01 -14.61 13.36
C LEU A 255 1.61 -14.55 13.97
N ARG A 256 0.65 -15.30 13.42
CA ARG A 256 -0.72 -15.36 13.98
C ARG A 256 -0.73 -15.81 15.44
N GLY A 257 0.04 -16.84 15.79
CA GLY A 257 0.16 -17.32 17.18
C GLY A 257 0.75 -16.27 18.14
N ALA A 258 1.52 -15.31 17.62
CA ALA A 258 2.18 -14.27 18.38
C ALA A 258 1.47 -12.89 18.31
N GLU A 259 0.38 -12.76 17.54
CA GLU A 259 -0.28 -11.47 17.28
C GLU A 259 -0.69 -10.73 18.56
N GLY A 260 -1.26 -11.43 19.55
CA GLY A 260 -1.65 -10.83 20.84
C GLY A 260 -0.48 -10.34 21.72
N ARG A 261 0.76 -10.70 21.37
CA ARG A 261 1.99 -10.18 22.01
C ARG A 261 2.58 -8.99 21.26
N SER A 262 2.11 -8.72 20.04
CA SER A 262 2.61 -7.68 19.15
C SER A 262 1.87 -6.34 19.36
N LEU A 263 2.27 -5.32 18.60
CA LEU A 263 1.61 -4.00 18.55
C LEU A 263 0.34 -3.97 17.70
N TYR A 264 -0.17 -5.14 17.26
CA TYR A 264 -1.56 -5.28 16.82
C TYR A 264 -2.53 -5.31 17.99
N ASP A 265 -2.09 -5.80 19.16
CA ASP A 265 -2.88 -5.65 20.38
C ASP A 265 -2.97 -4.17 20.75
N ARG A 266 -4.21 -3.66 20.82
CA ARG A 266 -4.47 -2.23 21.04
C ARG A 266 -3.93 -1.74 22.38
N LYS A 267 -3.95 -2.57 23.44
CA LYS A 267 -3.47 -2.18 24.76
C LYS A 267 -1.94 -2.04 24.74
N ARG A 268 -1.24 -3.01 24.17
CA ARG A 268 0.22 -2.95 23.99
C ARG A 268 0.64 -1.79 23.11
N LEU A 269 -0.09 -1.54 22.02
CA LEU A 269 0.14 -0.38 21.17
C LEU A 269 0.00 0.93 21.95
N ALA A 270 -1.09 1.08 22.72
CA ALA A 270 -1.30 2.27 23.55
C ALA A 270 -0.21 2.46 24.62
N GLU A 271 0.31 1.37 25.21
CA GLU A 271 1.44 1.41 26.14
C GLU A 271 2.74 1.84 25.46
N SER A 272 2.97 1.39 24.22
CA SER A 272 4.19 1.74 23.45
C SER A 272 4.25 3.19 22.95
N LEU A 273 3.13 3.91 22.97
CA LEU A 273 3.01 5.30 22.52
C LEU A 273 3.08 6.34 23.67
N ARG A 274 3.23 5.87 24.91
CA ARG A 274 3.39 6.73 26.10
C ARG A 274 4.86 7.01 26.36
#